data_AF-A0A966WXK1-F1
#
_entry.id   AF-A0A966WXK1-F1
#
_cell.length_a   1.000
_cell.length_b   1.000
_cell.length_c   1.000
_cell.angle_alpha   90.00
_cell.angle_beta   90.00
_cell.angle_gamma   90.00
#
_symmetry.space_group_name_H-M   'P 1'
#
loop_
_entity.id
_entity.type
_entity.pdbx_description
1 polymer ?
#
loop_
_entity_poly.entity_id
_entity_poly.type
_entity_poly.pdbx_seq_one_letter_code
_entity_poly.pdbx_strand_id
1 'polypeptide(L)'
;MKLSLGVAGAALVSLVSPLAVVVGAPAVRAVELQGQTWFAKPPWTVEFRNYYSYAMQSGGEYYFTVTLPEQAGVGLGGLMIQQTRGVDTTFGFDVNATRAFLGVPRREGRPLPVESRFDQNSRQFDIRFPEPPQPGQTVTLALRPWNNPNQADTYMFSVQAVPAGPNPVPASLGFATLAIYDGLRF
;
A
#
# COMPACT_ATOMS: atom_id res chain seq x y z
N MET A 1 -41.56 55.42 61.39
CA MET A 1 -41.93 54.10 60.83
C MET A 1 -40.62 53.39 60.47
N LYS A 2 -40.03 52.57 61.35
CA LYS A 2 -40.28 51.15 61.66
C LYS A 2 -40.10 50.17 60.47
N LEU A 3 -39.15 49.24 60.70
CA LEU A 3 -38.99 47.85 60.16
C LEU A 3 -38.40 47.73 58.74
N SER A 4 -37.52 46.79 58.38
CA SER A 4 -36.85 45.66 59.09
C SER A 4 -35.78 45.04 58.18
N LEU A 5 -34.87 44.28 58.82
CA LEU A 5 -33.83 43.38 58.31
C LEU A 5 -34.21 42.45 57.13
N GLY A 6 -33.21 42.06 56.33
CA GLY A 6 -33.22 40.87 55.48
C GLY A 6 -31.81 40.46 55.03
N VAL A 7 -31.30 39.34 55.57
CA VAL A 7 -30.05 38.67 55.21
C VAL A 7 -30.35 37.59 54.15
N ALA A 8 -29.53 37.50 53.10
CA ALA A 8 -29.29 36.29 52.28
C ALA A 8 -28.08 36.60 51.35
N GLY A 9 -26.98 35.86 51.25
CA GLY A 9 -26.72 34.46 51.57
C GLY A 9 -26.95 33.55 50.35
N ALA A 10 -26.01 33.49 49.38
CA ALA A 10 -25.81 32.37 48.43
C ALA A 10 -24.64 32.73 47.48
N ALA A 11 -23.46 32.11 47.62
CA ALA A 11 -23.05 30.80 47.09
C ALA A 11 -22.13 30.97 45.85
N LEU A 12 -20.82 30.99 46.11
CA LEU A 12 -19.79 30.80 45.09
C LEU A 12 -19.91 29.36 44.55
N VAL A 13 -20.39 29.20 43.33
CA VAL A 13 -20.33 27.91 42.62
C VAL A 13 -18.93 27.79 42.04
N SER A 14 -18.06 27.09 42.76
CA SER A 14 -16.77 26.61 42.23
C SER A 14 -17.03 25.52 41.18
N LEU A 15 -16.91 25.88 39.90
CA LEU A 15 -16.85 24.94 38.78
C LEU A 15 -15.55 24.13 38.86
N VAL A 16 -15.63 22.92 39.42
CA VAL A 16 -14.56 21.92 39.31
C VAL A 16 -14.73 21.23 37.96
N SER A 17 -13.95 21.63 36.96
CA SER A 17 -13.83 20.89 35.71
C SER A 17 -13.08 19.58 35.96
N PRO A 18 -13.61 18.41 35.57
CA PRO A 18 -12.84 17.18 35.61
C PRO A 18 -11.79 17.22 34.50
N LEU A 19 -10.53 17.07 34.90
CA LEU A 19 -9.40 16.86 34.00
C LEU A 19 -9.60 15.51 33.30
N ALA A 20 -10.03 15.54 32.03
CA ALA A 20 -10.09 14.34 31.22
C ALA A 20 -8.67 13.83 30.95
N VAL A 21 -8.27 12.76 31.62
CA VAL A 21 -7.04 12.03 31.30
C VAL A 21 -7.25 11.37 29.94
N VAL A 22 -6.71 11.99 28.89
CA VAL A 22 -6.55 11.33 27.59
C VAL A 22 -5.48 10.28 27.77
N VAL A 23 -5.91 9.03 28.02
CA VAL A 23 -5.02 7.87 27.92
C VAL A 23 -4.68 7.72 26.44
N GLY A 24 -3.54 8.26 26.04
CA GLY A 24 -2.98 8.01 24.71
C GLY A 24 -2.77 6.51 24.55
N ALA A 25 -3.46 5.89 23.59
CA ALA A 25 -3.15 4.53 23.17
C ALA A 25 -1.65 4.45 22.83
N PRO A 26 -0.94 3.36 23.17
CA PRO A 26 0.45 3.24 22.76
C PRO A 26 0.46 3.27 21.24
N ALA A 27 1.03 4.33 20.68
CA ALA A 27 1.48 4.28 19.30
C ALA A 27 2.43 3.09 19.23
N VAL A 28 2.03 2.04 18.52
CA VAL A 28 2.92 0.93 18.17
C VAL A 28 4.02 1.58 17.34
N ARG A 29 5.08 2.00 18.02
CA ARG A 29 6.22 2.66 17.42
C ARG A 29 6.78 1.66 16.40
N ALA A 30 7.05 2.16 15.20
CA ALA A 30 7.97 1.52 14.27
C ALA A 30 9.12 0.87 15.06
N VAL A 31 9.42 -0.39 14.79
CA VAL A 31 10.63 -1.01 15.33
C VAL A 31 11.78 -0.45 14.49
N GLU A 32 12.23 0.74 14.87
CA GLU A 32 13.50 1.26 14.40
C GLU A 32 14.60 0.57 15.19
N LEU A 33 15.23 -0.42 14.55
CA LEU A 33 16.31 -1.18 15.15
C LEU A 33 17.59 -0.83 14.41
N GLN A 34 18.56 -0.24 15.12
CA GLN A 34 19.86 0.16 14.55
C GLN A 34 19.73 1.08 13.31
N GLY A 35 18.74 1.97 13.29
CA GLY A 35 18.51 2.91 12.18
C GLY A 35 17.91 2.29 10.92
N GLN A 36 17.40 1.05 11.03
CA GLN A 36 16.62 0.37 10.00
C GLN A 36 15.16 0.30 10.40
N THR A 37 14.28 0.44 9.43
CA THR A 37 12.83 0.39 9.66
C THR A 37 12.26 -0.95 9.24
N TRP A 38 11.46 -1.54 10.13
CA TRP A 38 10.76 -2.80 9.93
C TRP A 38 9.26 -2.64 10.16
N PHE A 39 8.45 -3.46 9.48
CA PHE A 39 7.07 -3.65 9.90
C PHE A 39 7.03 -4.38 11.24
N ALA A 40 6.21 -3.93 12.18
CA ALA A 40 5.94 -4.67 13.42
C ALA A 40 5.17 -5.96 13.13
N LYS A 41 4.22 -5.90 12.20
CA LYS A 41 3.54 -7.05 11.59
C LYS A 41 3.50 -6.86 10.07
N PRO A 42 4.36 -7.54 9.30
CA PRO A 42 4.42 -7.33 7.87
C PRO A 42 3.11 -7.79 7.18
N PRO A 43 2.73 -7.15 6.06
CA PRO A 43 1.82 -7.79 5.12
C PRO A 43 2.44 -9.12 4.67
N TRP A 44 1.60 -10.13 4.44
CA TRP A 44 2.06 -11.51 4.22
C TRP A 44 1.63 -12.09 2.87
N THR A 45 0.82 -11.36 2.10
CA THR A 45 0.31 -11.81 0.80
C THR A 45 0.10 -10.64 -0.15
N VAL A 46 0.16 -10.94 -1.44
CA VAL A 46 -0.24 -10.06 -2.54
C VAL A 46 -1.30 -10.77 -3.37
N GLU A 47 -2.40 -10.08 -3.66
CA GLU A 47 -3.37 -10.54 -4.66
C GLU A 47 -2.98 -9.97 -6.03
N PHE A 48 -2.87 -10.85 -7.02
CA PHE A 48 -2.60 -10.47 -8.40
C PHE A 48 -3.86 -10.59 -9.25
N ARG A 49 -4.09 -9.60 -10.10
CA ARG A 49 -5.19 -9.63 -11.06
C ARG A 49 -4.77 -9.05 -12.40
N ASN A 50 -5.18 -9.73 -13.46
CA ASN A 50 -5.08 -9.27 -14.83
C ASN A 50 -6.32 -9.76 -15.58
N TYR A 51 -6.88 -8.92 -16.45
CA TYR A 51 -8.08 -9.23 -17.23
C TYR A 51 -7.78 -9.59 -18.69
N TYR A 52 -6.51 -9.49 -19.11
CA TYR A 52 -6.07 -9.67 -20.49
C TYR A 52 -5.04 -10.80 -20.51
N SER A 53 -5.40 -11.99 -20.94
CA SER A 53 -4.57 -13.20 -20.73
C SER A 53 -3.99 -13.78 -22.01
N TYR A 54 -4.02 -13.06 -23.14
CA TYR A 54 -3.46 -13.55 -24.40
C TYR A 54 -2.11 -12.92 -24.74
N ALA A 55 -1.25 -13.67 -25.43
CA ALA A 55 0.04 -13.20 -25.90
C ALA A 55 -0.12 -11.97 -26.81
N MET A 56 0.75 -10.98 -26.64
CA MET A 56 0.73 -9.69 -27.36
C MET A 56 -0.57 -8.87 -27.22
N GLN A 57 -1.51 -9.27 -26.35
CA GLN A 57 -2.73 -8.52 -26.13
C GLN A 57 -2.41 -7.16 -25.50
N SER A 58 -2.92 -6.08 -26.09
CA SER A 58 -2.72 -4.71 -25.62
C SER A 58 -3.79 -4.29 -24.61
N GLY A 59 -3.53 -3.20 -23.88
CA GLY A 59 -4.49 -2.61 -22.95
C GLY A 59 -4.64 -3.33 -21.61
N GLY A 60 -3.80 -4.33 -21.33
CA GLY A 60 -3.73 -4.99 -20.03
C GLY A 60 -3.20 -4.06 -18.93
N GLU A 61 -3.70 -4.27 -17.70
CA GLU A 61 -3.14 -3.72 -16.48
C GLU A 61 -2.88 -4.88 -15.51
N TYR A 62 -1.70 -4.86 -14.89
CA TYR A 62 -1.29 -5.84 -13.90
C TYR A 62 -1.49 -5.24 -12.52
N TYR A 63 -2.53 -5.71 -11.82
CA TYR A 63 -2.90 -5.21 -10.51
C TYR A 63 -2.26 -6.05 -9.41
N PHE A 64 -1.51 -5.40 -8.54
CA PHE A 64 -0.94 -5.97 -7.33
C PHE A 64 -1.62 -5.32 -6.13
N THR A 65 -2.40 -6.10 -5.39
CA THR A 65 -3.18 -5.62 -4.25
C THR A 65 -2.59 -6.14 -2.95
N VAL A 66 -2.29 -5.22 -2.03
CA VAL A 66 -1.69 -5.52 -0.74
C VAL A 66 -2.59 -4.94 0.34
N THR A 67 -2.97 -5.76 1.30
CA THR A 67 -3.66 -5.29 2.53
C THR A 67 -2.62 -5.14 3.63
N LEU A 68 -2.43 -3.91 4.10
CA LEU A 68 -1.50 -3.63 5.17
C LEU A 68 -2.18 -3.91 6.52
N PRO A 69 -1.63 -4.80 7.38
CA PRO A 69 -2.23 -5.10 8.68
C PRO A 69 -2.37 -3.84 9.54
N GLU A 70 -3.43 -3.74 10.34
CA GLU A 70 -3.59 -2.64 11.32
C GLU A 70 -2.43 -2.57 12.31
N GLN A 71 -1.82 -3.72 12.63
CA GLN A 71 -0.67 -3.82 13.53
C GLN A 71 0.68 -3.70 12.79
N ALA A 72 0.70 -3.21 11.55
CA ALA A 72 1.94 -3.07 10.79
C ALA A 72 2.95 -2.09 11.42
N GLY A 73 2.47 -1.16 12.26
CA GLY A 73 3.29 -0.19 13.01
C GLY A 73 3.82 0.97 12.17
N VAL A 74 4.02 0.77 10.87
CA VAL A 74 4.43 1.79 9.90
C VAL A 74 3.62 1.67 8.61
N GLY A 75 3.59 2.76 7.84
CA GLY A 75 2.98 2.76 6.52
C GLY A 75 3.76 1.96 5.48
N LEU A 76 3.13 1.70 4.34
CA LEU A 76 3.74 1.07 3.18
C LEU A 76 4.54 2.13 2.40
N GLY A 77 5.87 2.08 2.50
CA GLY A 77 6.76 3.00 1.79
C GLY A 77 6.89 2.69 0.29
N GLY A 78 6.70 1.42 -0.10
CA GLY A 78 6.85 1.00 -1.48
C GLY A 78 6.64 -0.47 -1.74
N LEU A 79 6.83 -0.87 -3.00
CA LEU A 79 6.83 -2.25 -3.45
C LEU A 79 8.05 -2.50 -4.33
N MET A 80 8.65 -3.70 -4.21
CA MET A 80 9.62 -4.21 -5.16
C MET A 80 8.98 -5.40 -5.88
N ILE A 81 8.91 -5.34 -7.21
CA ILE A 81 8.24 -6.36 -8.02
C ILE A 81 9.20 -6.82 -9.11
N GLN A 82 9.63 -8.07 -9.08
CA GLN A 82 10.60 -8.60 -10.03
C GLN A 82 10.07 -9.82 -10.75
N GLN A 83 10.11 -9.83 -12.08
CA GLN A 83 9.84 -11.06 -12.83
C GLN A 83 10.97 -12.08 -12.57
N THR A 84 10.63 -13.21 -11.95
CA THR A 84 11.57 -14.30 -11.64
C THR A 84 11.42 -15.50 -12.56
N ARG A 85 10.29 -15.60 -13.28
CA ARG A 85 10.00 -16.65 -14.26
C ARG A 85 9.21 -16.10 -15.43
N GLY A 86 9.36 -16.76 -16.58
CA GLY A 86 8.62 -16.51 -17.81
C GLY A 86 9.59 -16.45 -18.98
N VAL A 87 9.23 -17.10 -20.08
CA VAL A 87 10.11 -17.24 -21.26
C VAL A 87 10.42 -15.90 -21.94
N ASP A 88 9.47 -14.95 -21.97
CA ASP A 88 9.68 -13.62 -22.54
C ASP A 88 10.12 -12.60 -21.45
N THR A 89 11.32 -12.07 -21.62
CA THR A 89 11.89 -10.99 -20.80
C THR A 89 12.10 -9.70 -21.59
N THR A 90 11.49 -9.58 -22.77
CA THR A 90 11.66 -8.44 -23.68
C THR A 90 10.48 -7.48 -23.68
N PHE A 91 9.28 -7.92 -23.29
CA PHE A 91 8.13 -7.03 -23.20
C PHE A 91 8.37 -5.89 -22.19
N GLY A 92 7.92 -4.69 -22.54
CA GLY A 92 8.13 -3.48 -21.75
C GLY A 92 6.85 -2.94 -21.13
N PHE A 93 7.02 -1.91 -20.30
CA PHE A 93 5.95 -1.23 -19.59
C PHE A 93 5.93 0.26 -19.92
N ASP A 94 4.73 0.83 -19.92
CA ASP A 94 4.51 2.27 -19.84
C ASP A 94 4.63 2.69 -18.37
N VAL A 95 5.85 3.01 -17.95
CA VAL A 95 6.18 3.35 -16.57
C VAL A 95 5.42 4.60 -16.12
N ASN A 96 5.21 5.57 -17.01
CA ASN A 96 4.50 6.82 -16.73
C ASN A 96 3.00 6.60 -16.50
N ALA A 97 2.44 5.49 -16.98
CA ALA A 97 1.05 5.10 -16.73
C ALA A 97 0.88 4.24 -15.47
N THR A 98 1.95 3.99 -14.71
CA THR A 98 1.86 3.35 -13.39
C THR A 98 1.02 4.21 -12.46
N ARG A 99 0.03 3.58 -11.81
CA ARG A 99 -0.88 4.26 -10.89
C ARG A 99 -1.16 3.42 -9.66
N ALA A 100 -1.52 4.07 -8.56
CA ALA A 100 -1.93 3.40 -7.34
C ALA A 100 -3.17 4.05 -6.72
N PHE A 101 -3.94 3.26 -5.98
CA PHE A 101 -5.17 3.72 -5.34
C PHE A 101 -5.49 2.84 -4.12
N LEU A 102 -6.34 3.37 -3.23
CA LEU A 102 -6.92 2.59 -2.14
C LEU A 102 -8.04 1.69 -2.65
N GLY A 103 -8.14 0.47 -2.12
CA GLY A 103 -9.19 -0.49 -2.49
C GLY A 103 -8.70 -1.58 -3.43
N VAL A 104 -9.56 -2.02 -4.34
CA VAL A 104 -9.32 -3.16 -5.25
C VAL A 104 -9.69 -2.79 -6.69
N PRO A 105 -9.19 -3.50 -7.72
CA PRO A 105 -9.56 -3.24 -9.10
C PRO A 105 -11.08 -3.20 -9.30
N ARG A 106 -11.57 -2.23 -10.10
CA ARG A 106 -13.00 -1.94 -10.35
C ARG A 106 -13.81 -1.44 -9.14
N ARG A 107 -13.17 -1.25 -7.99
CA ARG A 107 -13.70 -0.54 -6.81
C ARG A 107 -12.60 0.38 -6.28
N GLU A 108 -12.10 1.21 -7.19
CA GLU A 108 -11.00 2.13 -6.92
C GLU A 108 -11.50 3.24 -5.99
N GLY A 109 -10.82 3.40 -4.87
CA GLY A 109 -11.01 4.50 -3.95
C GLY A 109 -10.11 5.68 -4.33
N ARG A 110 -9.67 6.41 -3.32
CA ARG A 110 -8.80 7.58 -3.51
C ARG A 110 -7.50 7.18 -4.22
N PRO A 111 -7.06 7.93 -5.26
CA PRO A 111 -5.76 7.72 -5.87
C PRO A 111 -4.63 8.04 -4.89
N LEU A 112 -3.48 7.41 -5.09
CA LEU A 112 -2.28 7.62 -4.29
C LEU A 112 -1.15 8.14 -5.20
N PRO A 113 -0.37 9.14 -4.75
CA PRO A 113 0.85 9.50 -5.46
C PRO A 113 1.80 8.32 -5.48
N VAL A 114 2.40 8.06 -6.63
CA VAL A 114 3.32 6.94 -6.83
C VAL A 114 4.48 7.38 -7.70
N GLU A 115 5.68 6.98 -7.29
CA GLU A 115 6.88 7.04 -8.12
C GLU A 115 7.25 5.63 -8.52
N SER A 116 7.61 5.43 -9.79
CA SER A 116 7.95 4.12 -10.30
C SER A 116 9.21 4.19 -11.17
N ARG A 117 10.04 3.15 -11.07
CA ARG A 117 11.17 2.91 -11.94
C ARG A 117 11.16 1.45 -12.37
N PHE A 118 11.46 1.20 -13.63
CA PHE A 118 11.61 -0.15 -14.16
C PHE A 118 13.02 -0.35 -14.70
N ASP A 119 13.67 -1.43 -14.28
CA ASP A 119 14.94 -1.90 -14.83
C ASP A 119 14.67 -3.12 -15.73
N GLN A 120 14.90 -2.95 -17.03
CA GLN A 120 14.68 -3.99 -18.03
C GLN A 120 15.62 -5.19 -17.83
N ASN A 121 16.85 -4.98 -17.38
CA ASN A 121 17.87 -6.02 -17.28
C ASN A 121 17.56 -6.97 -16.12
N SER A 122 17.21 -6.40 -14.96
CA SER A 122 16.82 -7.17 -13.77
C SER A 122 15.33 -7.53 -13.74
N ARG A 123 14.55 -6.97 -14.67
CA ARG A 123 13.09 -7.11 -14.76
C ARG A 123 12.37 -6.70 -13.48
N GLN A 124 12.87 -5.65 -12.84
CA GLN A 124 12.42 -5.19 -11.53
C GLN A 124 11.78 -3.81 -11.60
N PHE A 125 10.64 -3.67 -10.95
CA PHE A 125 10.05 -2.41 -10.56
C PHE A 125 10.46 -2.04 -9.14
N ASP A 126 10.91 -0.80 -8.98
CA ASP A 126 11.03 -0.12 -7.69
C ASP A 126 9.92 0.93 -7.61
N ILE A 127 9.00 0.73 -6.66
CA ILE A 127 7.82 1.57 -6.46
C ILE A 127 7.96 2.27 -5.13
N ARG A 128 7.67 3.58 -5.09
CA ARG A 128 7.63 4.38 -3.87
C ARG A 128 6.31 5.10 -3.74
N PHE A 129 5.83 5.19 -2.51
CA PHE A 129 4.69 6.03 -2.14
C PHE A 129 5.21 7.25 -1.38
N PRO A 130 5.29 8.43 -2.02
CA PRO A 130 5.70 9.67 -1.35
C PRO A 130 4.82 10.01 -0.14
N GLU A 131 3.54 9.61 -0.21
CA GLU A 131 2.59 9.61 0.89
C GLU A 131 2.23 8.15 1.26
N PRO A 132 2.96 7.52 2.20
CA PRO A 132 2.78 6.12 2.53
C PRO A 132 1.35 5.80 3.01
N PRO A 133 0.67 4.81 2.40
CA PRO A 133 -0.56 4.25 2.94
C PRO A 133 -0.36 3.72 4.37
N GLN A 134 -1.34 3.96 5.23
CA GLN A 134 -1.27 3.68 6.67
C GLN A 134 -1.78 2.27 7.01
N PRO A 135 -1.39 1.72 8.17
CA PRO A 135 -1.88 0.43 8.66
C PRO A 135 -3.41 0.31 8.57
N GLY A 136 -3.91 -0.87 8.18
CA GLY A 136 -5.33 -1.15 7.97
C GLY A 136 -5.86 -0.81 6.57
N GLN A 137 -5.06 -0.18 5.70
CA GLN A 137 -5.46 0.15 4.33
C GLN A 137 -5.16 -0.99 3.35
N THR A 138 -6.05 -1.16 2.37
CA THR A 138 -5.81 -1.97 1.18
C THR A 138 -5.39 -1.05 0.03
N VAL A 139 -4.29 -1.40 -0.62
CA VAL A 139 -3.65 -0.61 -1.69
C VAL A 139 -3.52 -1.49 -2.92
N THR A 140 -3.89 -0.96 -4.08
CA THR A 140 -3.61 -1.58 -5.38
C THR A 140 -2.65 -0.73 -6.19
N LEU A 141 -1.61 -1.37 -6.72
CA LEU A 141 -0.73 -0.84 -7.76
C LEU A 141 -1.16 -1.43 -9.11
N ALA A 142 -1.34 -0.58 -10.12
CA ALA A 142 -1.57 -1.00 -11.50
C ALA A 142 -0.33 -0.68 -12.34
N LEU A 143 0.33 -1.72 -12.83
CA LEU A 143 1.41 -1.60 -13.82
C LEU A 143 0.83 -1.78 -15.23
N ARG A 144 1.23 -0.93 -16.17
CA ARG A 144 0.73 -0.97 -17.54
C ARG A 144 1.78 -1.51 -18.50
N PRO A 145 1.73 -2.79 -18.91
CA PRO A 145 2.53 -3.26 -20.03
C PRO A 145 2.09 -2.56 -21.33
N TRP A 146 3.01 -2.38 -22.29
CA TRP A 146 2.63 -1.94 -23.64
C TRP A 146 1.74 -2.98 -24.32
N ASN A 147 2.17 -4.24 -24.20
CA ASN A 147 1.44 -5.44 -24.55
C ASN A 147 1.82 -6.53 -23.56
N ASN A 148 0.94 -7.51 -23.38
CA ASN A 148 1.32 -8.77 -22.75
C ASN A 148 2.55 -9.40 -23.43
N PRO A 149 3.28 -10.27 -22.70
CA PRO A 149 4.37 -11.05 -23.26
C PRO A 149 4.02 -11.71 -24.60
N ASN A 150 5.01 -11.85 -25.49
CA ASN A 150 4.79 -12.39 -26.82
C ASN A 150 4.73 -13.93 -26.87
N GLN A 151 4.96 -14.59 -25.75
CA GLN A 151 4.94 -16.05 -25.63
C GLN A 151 3.97 -16.49 -24.53
N ALA A 152 3.20 -17.54 -24.83
CA ALA A 152 2.37 -18.21 -23.84
C ALA A 152 3.26 -18.92 -22.81
N ASP A 153 3.07 -18.58 -21.53
CA ASP A 153 3.77 -19.17 -20.40
C ASP A 153 3.09 -18.73 -19.09
N THR A 154 3.54 -19.29 -17.97
CA THR A 154 3.30 -18.78 -16.63
C THR A 154 4.45 -17.89 -16.20
N TYR A 155 4.18 -16.58 -16.16
CA TYR A 155 5.10 -15.57 -15.68
C TYR A 155 4.93 -15.41 -14.17
N MET A 156 6.04 -15.37 -13.42
CA MET A 156 6.01 -15.18 -11.97
C MET A 156 6.74 -13.92 -11.58
N PHE A 157 6.14 -13.16 -10.67
CA PHE A 157 6.72 -11.95 -10.11
C PHE A 157 6.92 -12.13 -8.61
N SER A 158 8.15 -12.05 -8.11
CA SER A 158 8.39 -11.90 -6.68
C SER A 158 7.93 -10.51 -6.26
N VAL A 159 7.26 -10.42 -5.10
CA VAL A 159 6.75 -9.15 -4.59
C VAL A 159 7.23 -8.97 -3.16
N GLN A 160 7.74 -7.78 -2.86
CA GLN A 160 8.16 -7.40 -1.52
C GLN A 160 7.53 -6.06 -1.15
N ALA A 161 7.06 -5.95 0.10
CA ALA A 161 6.60 -4.70 0.70
C ALA A 161 7.76 -4.00 1.39
N VAL A 162 7.91 -2.70 1.12
CA VAL A 162 8.95 -1.87 1.74
C VAL A 162 8.29 -1.00 2.82
N PRO A 163 8.71 -1.06 4.09
CA PRO A 163 8.18 -0.18 5.13
C PRO A 163 8.58 1.29 4.88
N ALA A 164 7.74 2.23 5.30
CA ALA A 164 8.08 3.65 5.29
C ALA A 164 9.04 3.97 6.45
N GLY A 165 10.19 4.56 6.13
CA GLY A 165 11.18 5.01 7.13
C GLY A 165 12.62 4.94 6.61
N PRO A 166 13.60 5.34 7.43
CA PRO A 166 15.02 5.21 7.09
C PRO A 166 15.45 3.75 6.95
N ASN A 167 16.34 3.49 5.97
CA ASN A 167 16.93 2.18 5.67
C ASN A 167 15.92 1.03 5.81
N PRO A 168 14.83 1.04 5.02
CA PRO A 168 13.74 0.12 5.22
C PRO A 168 14.15 -1.30 4.83
N VAL A 169 13.72 -2.29 5.63
CA VAL A 169 13.97 -3.70 5.31
C VAL A 169 12.72 -4.31 4.67
N PRO A 170 12.80 -4.76 3.40
CA PRO A 170 11.65 -5.32 2.71
C PRO A 170 11.15 -6.63 3.33
N ALA A 171 9.83 -6.83 3.29
CA ALA A 171 9.18 -8.08 3.66
C ALA A 171 8.60 -8.76 2.42
N SER A 172 8.89 -10.06 2.24
CA SER A 172 8.36 -10.83 1.12
C SER A 172 6.86 -11.06 1.24
N LEU A 173 6.13 -10.86 0.13
CA LEU A 173 4.70 -11.16 -0.02
C LEU A 173 4.46 -12.44 -0.84
N GLY A 174 5.53 -13.14 -1.22
CA GLY A 174 5.48 -14.30 -2.09
C GLY A 174 5.54 -13.94 -3.57
N PHE A 175 4.82 -14.71 -4.39
CA PHE A 175 4.84 -14.59 -5.84
C PHE A 175 3.44 -14.31 -6.40
N ALA A 176 3.37 -13.36 -7.32
CA ALA A 176 2.22 -13.15 -8.18
C ALA A 176 2.40 -13.94 -9.49
N THR A 177 1.32 -14.55 -9.97
CA THR A 177 1.36 -15.42 -11.15
C THR A 177 0.48 -14.87 -12.25
N LEU A 178 1.07 -14.67 -13.42
CA LEU A 178 0.41 -14.25 -14.65
C LEU A 178 0.44 -15.40 -15.65
N ALA A 179 -0.73 -15.96 -15.95
CA ALA A 179 -0.88 -16.90 -17.05
C ALA A 179 -1.14 -16.12 -18.35
N ILE A 180 -0.29 -16.39 -19.36
CA ILE A 180 -0.49 -15.92 -20.74
C ILE A 180 -0.72 -17.14 -21.62
N TYR A 181 -1.79 -17.08 -22.41
CA TYR A 181 -2.18 -18.09 -23.37
C TYR A 181 -1.87 -17.61 -24.79
N ASP A 182 -1.77 -18.53 -25.73
CA ASP A 182 -1.70 -18.18 -27.13
C ASP A 182 -2.97 -17.42 -27.55
N GLY A 183 -2.79 -16.32 -28.29
CA GLY A 183 -3.91 -15.60 -28.88
C GLY A 183 -4.61 -16.42 -29.96
N LEU A 184 -5.89 -16.16 -30.18
CA LEU A 184 -6.59 -16.64 -31.37
C LEU A 184 -5.92 -15.99 -32.60
N ARG A 185 -5.24 -16.80 -33.41
CA ARG A 185 -4.73 -16.39 -34.71
C ARG A 185 -5.93 -16.25 -35.65
N PHE A 186 -6.26 -15.02 -36.06
CA PHE A 186 -7.18 -14.76 -37.16
C PHE A 186 -6.38 -14.57 -38.45
#